data_AF-A0A4Q6EUM4-F1
#
_entry.id   AF-A0A4Q6EUM4-F1
#
_cell.length_a   1.000
_cell.length_b   1.000
_cell.length_c   1.000
_cell.angle_alpha   90.00
_cell.angle_beta   90.00
_cell.angle_gamma   90.00
#
_symmetry.space_group_name_H-M   'P 1'
#
loop_
_entity.id
_entity.type
_entity.pdbx_description
1 polymer ?
#
loop_
_entity_poly.entity_id
_entity_poly.type
_entity_poly.pdbx_seq_one_letter_code
_entity_poly.pdbx_strand_id
1 'polypeptide(L)' 'MISLVVYVPESHRDEVKKAMFAAGAGKLGNYDQCCWQTLGEGQFRPTEGANPAIGAVGKLE' A
#
# COMPACT_ATOMS: atom_id res chain seq x y z
N MET A 1 -6.19 -15.39 11.98
CA MET A 1 -5.26 -14.24 11.93
C MET A 1 -5.07 -13.88 10.46
N ILE A 2 -5.25 -12.62 10.08
CA ILE A 2 -5.15 -12.16 8.69
C ILE A 2 -3.94 -11.21 8.61
N SER A 3 -3.16 -11.33 7.54
CA SER A 3 -2.11 -10.36 7.21
C SER A 3 -2.62 -9.49 6.06
N LEU A 4 -2.55 -8.16 6.23
CA LEU A 4 -2.84 -7.20 5.19
C LEU A 4 -1.52 -6.69 4.61
N VAL A 5 -1.33 -6.93 3.32
CA VAL A 5 -0.18 -6.43 2.56
C VAL A 5 -0.71 -5.40 1.57
N VAL A 6 -0.14 -4.19 1.60
CA VAL A 6 -0.47 -3.10 0.69
C VAL A 6 0.81 -2.53 0.10
N TYR A 7 0.74 -2.12 -1.16
CA TYR A 7 1.81 -1.42 -1.87
C TYR A 7 1.36 0.03 -2.08
N VAL A 8 2.18 0.97 -1.63
CA VAL A 8 1.82 2.39 -1.58
C VAL A 8 3.00 3.22 -2.08
N PRO A 9 2.78 4.29 -2.87
CA PRO A 9 3.84 5.24 -3.20
C PRO A 9 4.49 5.81 -1.93
N GLU A 10 5.79 6.08 -1.98
CA GLU A 10 6.56 6.57 -0.83
C GLU A 10 5.93 7.82 -0.19
N SER A 11 5.43 8.74 -1.02
CA SER A 11 4.80 9.98 -0.60
C SER A 11 3.55 9.80 0.27
N HIS A 12 2.86 8.66 0.18
CA HIS A 12 1.60 8.40 0.90
C HIS A 12 1.74 7.33 1.99
N ARG A 13 2.94 6.76 2.19
CA ARG A 13 3.20 5.68 3.15
C ARG A 13 2.66 5.98 4.56
N ASP A 14 2.98 7.16 5.09
CA ASP A 14 2.67 7.50 6.48
C ASP A 14 1.18 7.79 6.70
N GLU A 15 0.51 8.36 5.69
CA GLU A 15 -0.93 8.59 5.73
C GLU A 15 -1.70 7.26 5.73
N VAL A 16 -1.33 6.33 4.84
CA VAL A 16 -1.96 5.00 4.79
C VAL A 16 -1.74 4.23 6.09
N LYS A 17 -0.52 4.24 6.66
CA LYS A 17 -0.24 3.59 7.95
C LYS A 17 -1.14 4.12 9.06
N LYS A 18 -1.25 5.45 9.19
CA LYS A 18 -2.12 6.09 10.20
C LYS A 18 -3.57 5.66 10.03
N ALA A 19 -4.09 5.63 8.80
CA ALA A 19 -5.45 5.18 8.53
C ALA A 19 -5.66 3.69 8.90
N MET A 20 -4.71 2.82 8.56
CA MET A 20 -4.75 1.40 8.93
C MET A 20 -4.79 1.20 10.44
N PHE A 21 -3.95 1.93 11.18
CA PHE A 21 -3.91 1.85 12.65
C PHE A 21 -5.19 2.39 13.29
N ALA A 22 -5.74 3.49 12.77
CA ALA A 22 -7.03 4.03 13.21
C ALA A 22 -8.18 3.03 12.98
N ALA A 23 -8.12 2.26 11.88
CA ALA A 23 -9.06 1.18 11.59
C ALA A 23 -8.86 -0.10 12.45
N GLY A 24 -7.82 -0.13 13.29
CA GLY A 24 -7.55 -1.22 14.23
C GLY A 24 -6.53 -2.26 13.75
N ALA A 25 -5.93 -2.10 12.57
CA ALA A 25 -4.84 -2.95 12.13
C ALA A 25 -3.59 -2.77 13.02
N GLY A 26 -2.76 -3.81 13.13
CA GLY A 26 -1.50 -3.74 13.88
C GLY A 26 -1.66 -3.77 15.41
N LYS A 27 -2.79 -4.22 15.94
CA LYS A 27 -2.97 -4.50 17.37
C LYS A 27 -2.67 -5.95 17.69
N LEU A 28 -1.74 -6.19 18.60
CA LEU A 28 -1.37 -7.52 19.07
C LEU A 28 -1.02 -7.48 20.55
N GLY A 29 -1.89 -8.01 21.42
CA GLY A 29 -1.69 -7.97 22.87
C GLY A 29 -1.51 -6.53 23.38
N ASN A 30 -0.39 -6.26 24.04
CA ASN A 30 -0.03 -4.94 24.58
C ASN A 30 0.73 -4.04 23.58
N TYR A 31 0.69 -4.39 22.29
CA TYR A 31 1.31 -3.61 21.22
C TYR A 31 0.25 -3.09 20.26
N ASP A 32 0.38 -1.84 19.83
CA ASP A 32 -0.39 -1.23 18.76
C ASP A 32 0.53 -0.72 17.65
N GLN A 33 -0.06 -0.28 16.55
CA GLN A 33 0.66 0.26 15.39
C GLN A 33 1.75 -0.67 14.80
N CYS A 34 1.59 -1.98 14.99
CA CYS A 34 2.52 -2.97 14.47
C CYS A 34 2.41 -3.06 12.94
N CYS A 35 3.48 -2.75 12.25
CA CYS A 35 3.62 -2.97 10.81
C CYS A 35 5.07 -3.29 10.44
N TRP A 36 5.26 -4.03 9.36
CA TRP A 36 6.54 -4.14 8.69
C TRP A 36 6.48 -3.35 7.37
N GLN A 37 7.58 -2.70 7.00
CA GLN A 37 7.68 -1.92 5.76
C GLN A 37 9.05 -2.12 5.12
N THR A 38 9.07 -2.14 3.79
CA THR A 38 10.29 -2.11 2.97
C THR A 38 10.07 -1.23 1.77
N LEU A 39 11.13 -0.60 1.26
CA LEU A 39 11.14 -0.02 -0.07
C LEU A 39 11.29 -1.14 -1.10
N GLY A 40 10.67 -0.99 -2.26
CA GLY A 40 10.76 -1.94 -3.36
C GLY A 40 10.34 -1.30 -4.68
N GLU A 41 10.58 -2.02 -5.76
CA GLU A 41 10.19 -1.61 -7.12
C GLU A 41 8.99 -2.45 -7.55
N GLY A 42 7.94 -1.78 -8.04
CA GLY A 42 6.75 -2.40 -8.60
C GLY A 42 6.67 -2.09 -10.08
N GLN A 43 6.22 -3.06 -10.87
CA GLN A 43 6.04 -2.92 -12.31
C GLN A 43 4.61 -3.28 -12.68
N PHE A 44 4.00 -2.50 -13.57
CA PHE A 44 2.67 -2.79 -14.09
C PHE A 44 2.48 -2.25 -15.50
N ARG A 45 1.44 -2.73 -16.19
CA ARG A 45 1.00 -2.16 -17.47
C ARG A 45 -0.50 -1.94 -17.40
N PRO A 46 -0.99 -0.69 -17.38
CA PRO A 46 -2.42 -0.44 -17.38
C PRO A 46 -3.05 -0.98 -18.66
N THR A 47 -4.13 -1.75 -18.52
CA THR A 47 -4.91 -2.27 -19.65
C THR A 47 -6.01 -1.31 -20.05
N GLU A 48 -6.70 -1.60 -21.16
CA GLU A 48 -7.86 -0.82 -21.58
C GLU A 48 -8.91 -0.71 -20.46
N GLY A 49 -9.45 0.50 -20.25
CA GLY A 49 -10.38 0.81 -19.17
C GLY A 49 -9.74 1.09 -17.80
N ALA A 50 -8.41 0.95 -17.65
CA ALA A 50 -7.72 1.32 -16.43
C ALA A 50 -7.69 2.85 -16.24
N ASN A 51 -7.84 3.31 -14.98
CA ASN A 51 -7.60 4.68 -14.57
C ASN A 51 -6.41 4.71 -13.59
N PRO A 52 -5.16 4.63 -14.09
CA PRO A 52 -4.00 4.48 -13.21
C PRO A 52 -3.63 5.82 -12.58
N ALA A 53 -3.11 5.77 -11.35
CA ALA A 53 -2.62 6.97 -10.66
C ALA A 53 -1.31 7.50 -11.29
N ILE A 54 -0.52 6.62 -11.93
CA ILE A 54 0.70 6.95 -12.68
C ILE A 54 0.76 6.12 -13.97
N GLY A 55 1.44 6.63 -15.00
CA GLY A 55 1.64 5.93 -16.26
C GLY A 55 0.51 6.03 -17.27
N ALA A 56 0.61 5.27 -18.36
CA ALA A 56 -0.37 5.30 -19.46
C ALA A 56 -0.86 3.92 -19.91
N VAL A 57 -2.11 3.85 -20.37
CA VAL A 57 -2.70 2.62 -20.93
C VAL A 57 -1.84 2.06 -22.06
N GLY A 58 -1.52 0.77 -21.96
CA GLY A 58 -0.70 0.04 -22.92
C GLY A 58 0.81 0.21 -22.73
N LYS A 59 1.28 1.08 -21.82
CA LYS A 59 2.71 1.29 -21.55
C LYS A 59 3.15 0.58 -20.28
N LEU A 60 4.37 0.03 -20.32
CA LEU A 60 4.99 -0.58 -19.16
C LEU A 60 5.54 0.51 -18.24
N GLU A 61 5.19 0.43 -16.97
CA GLU A 61 5.61 1.32 -15.90
C GLU A 61 6.35 0.54 -14.82
#